data_AF-A0A8H6ELF0-F1
#
_entry.id   AF-A0A8H6ELF0-F1
#
_cell.length_a   1.000
_cell.length_b   1.000
_cell.length_c   1.000
_cell.angle_alpha   90.00
_cell.angle_beta   90.00
_cell.angle_gamma   90.00
#
_symmetry.space_group_name_H-M   'P 1'
#
loop_
_entity.id
_entity.type
_entity.pdbx_description
1 polymer ?
#
loop_
_entity_poly.entity_id
_entity_poly.type
_entity_poly.pdbx_seq_one_letter_code
_entity_poly.pdbx_strand_id
1 'polypeptide(L)'
;MSTSRPVTPASPRFIKIKSPQPGVPKYGCQHIQQLLNPAHDERMRNTITYYKNCLRVVLDNTPIVPQTSKTPKGPPLTSLTPNYLCLQCERTATAQDHVKHGQETSHRFYVESRTGALFCQMCSDFVWDPTLEELRVRKIGTGSFSSRKRKHDELFTDATKEDPRFISTNTMSAPCRASGVRGIYNMGATCYMNVILQSFVHNPLLRNFYLGDGHQASECEQKNCMSCAMDDMFQDFYSQEITTGYSASNILASFWLSKRKAYEELASNKEQDAHEFFQFLTEELHEINGGSRASDPEDSSPNPKRSKMDQGCKCIVHQTFYGKLQSTITCQNCGDVNTSVESFLDLSLGLDVIQKKSKLKAATGTISLQRCLDEEYIRPERCEYSCNQCDTSEAKKQLSIKSLPNVLCIQLKRFKQDPRGLASKIDTTVTFPLQLHMLPYTNRARGVDTKNNFELARSCTYDLQSVVVHVGNLETGHYVSYSRVGNQWFKFNDHNVTLASKSQVLNEQAFLLFYVIQSLA
;
A
#
# COMPACT_ATOMS: atom_id res chain seq x y z
N MET A 1 0.21 47.80 -82.39
CA MET A 1 1.16 47.09 -81.52
C MET A 1 1.33 47.89 -80.23
N SER A 2 0.52 47.61 -79.21
CA SER A 2 0.62 48.25 -77.90
C SER A 2 1.46 47.39 -76.96
N THR A 3 2.54 47.94 -76.43
CA THR A 3 3.46 47.30 -75.50
C THR A 3 2.85 47.23 -74.10
N SER A 4 2.15 46.14 -73.79
CA SER A 4 1.68 45.85 -72.42
C SER A 4 2.85 45.35 -71.57
N ARG A 5 3.27 46.14 -70.57
CA ARG A 5 4.17 45.67 -69.51
C ARG A 5 3.45 44.60 -68.66
N PRO A 6 4.15 43.54 -68.19
CA PRO A 6 3.53 42.54 -67.34
C PRO A 6 3.25 43.14 -65.96
N VAL A 7 2.01 43.02 -65.51
CA VAL A 7 1.59 43.37 -64.15
C VAL A 7 1.99 42.23 -63.23
N THR A 8 2.94 42.48 -62.34
CA THR A 8 3.34 41.53 -61.30
C THR A 8 2.11 41.24 -60.41
N PRO A 9 1.76 39.97 -60.13
CA PRO A 9 0.65 39.66 -59.24
C PRO A 9 0.94 40.24 -57.85
N ALA A 10 -0.04 40.93 -57.26
CA ALA A 10 0.06 41.36 -55.87
C ALA A 10 0.26 40.14 -54.98
N SER A 11 1.32 40.14 -54.17
CA SER A 11 1.56 39.07 -53.18
C SER A 11 0.30 38.82 -52.36
N PRO A 12 -0.06 37.54 -52.10
CA PRO A 12 -1.26 37.20 -51.36
C PRO A 12 -1.25 37.92 -50.02
N ARG A 13 -2.30 38.70 -49.74
CA ARG A 13 -2.47 39.35 -48.45
C ARG A 13 -2.51 38.25 -47.40
N PHE A 14 -1.48 38.18 -46.55
CA PHE A 14 -1.50 37.34 -45.37
C PHE A 14 -2.72 37.72 -44.54
N ILE A 15 -3.74 36.86 -44.54
CA ILE A 15 -4.84 36.97 -43.60
C ILE A 15 -4.20 36.76 -42.23
N LYS A 16 -4.10 37.82 -41.43
CA LYS A 16 -3.72 37.70 -40.02
C LYS A 16 -4.82 36.92 -39.31
N ILE A 17 -4.65 35.60 -39.23
CA ILE A 17 -5.44 34.75 -38.36
C ILE A 17 -5.15 35.24 -36.94
N LYS A 18 -6.16 35.79 -36.27
CA LYS A 18 -6.04 36.17 -34.86
C LYS A 18 -5.61 34.92 -34.10
N SER A 19 -4.60 35.04 -33.23
CA SER A 19 -4.22 33.97 -32.32
C SER A 19 -5.47 33.45 -31.60
N PRO A 20 -5.65 32.12 -31.46
CA PRO A 20 -6.79 31.58 -30.73
C PRO A 20 -6.79 32.17 -29.33
N GLN A 21 -7.84 32.90 -28.97
CA GLN A 21 -8.02 33.32 -27.60
C GLN A 21 -8.43 32.10 -26.79
N PRO A 22 -7.75 31.78 -25.68
CA PRO A 22 -8.21 30.74 -24.77
C PRO A 22 -9.64 31.08 -24.34
N GLY A 23 -10.59 30.21 -24.67
CA GLY A 23 -11.94 30.34 -24.12
C GLY A 23 -11.84 30.27 -22.60
N VAL A 24 -12.50 31.17 -21.89
CA VAL A 24 -12.63 31.06 -20.43
C VAL A 24 -13.82 30.15 -20.16
N PRO A 25 -13.64 28.88 -19.76
CA PRO A 25 -14.77 28.05 -19.36
C PRO A 25 -15.41 28.70 -18.13
N LYS A 26 -16.61 29.27 -18.29
CA LYS A 26 -17.36 29.85 -17.17
C LYS A 26 -17.90 28.80 -16.21
N TYR A 27 -18.08 27.56 -16.70
CA TYR A 27 -18.67 26.45 -15.96
C TYR A 27 -17.98 25.15 -16.32
N GLY A 28 -17.88 24.22 -15.36
CA GLY A 28 -17.25 22.91 -15.58
C GLY A 28 -17.95 22.02 -16.64
N CYS A 29 -19.24 22.26 -16.91
CA CYS A 29 -20.00 21.69 -18.03
C CYS A 29 -21.24 22.54 -18.36
N GLN A 30 -21.84 22.37 -19.55
CA GLN A 30 -23.05 23.13 -19.94
C GLN A 30 -24.28 22.80 -19.07
N HIS A 31 -24.30 21.61 -18.46
CA HIS A 31 -25.39 21.19 -17.59
C HIS A 31 -25.33 21.85 -16.21
N ILE A 32 -24.12 21.98 -15.62
CA ILE A 32 -23.96 22.60 -14.29
C ILE A 32 -24.28 24.11 -14.33
N GLN A 33 -24.13 24.74 -15.50
CA GLN A 33 -24.58 26.10 -15.74
C GLN A 33 -26.05 26.30 -15.38
N GLN A 34 -26.93 25.32 -15.58
CA GLN A 34 -28.36 25.46 -15.24
C GLN A 34 -28.62 25.52 -13.73
N LEU A 35 -27.67 25.03 -12.93
CA LEU A 35 -27.69 25.07 -11.46
C LEU A 35 -26.93 26.26 -10.88
N LEU A 36 -25.87 26.70 -11.55
CA LEU A 36 -24.98 27.78 -11.10
C LEU A 36 -25.13 29.08 -11.91
N ASN A 37 -26.24 29.24 -12.65
CA ASN A 37 -26.52 30.48 -13.38
C ASN A 37 -26.80 31.63 -12.38
N PRO A 38 -26.03 32.73 -12.40
CA PRO A 38 -26.25 33.89 -11.54
C PRO A 38 -27.64 34.51 -11.69
N ALA A 39 -28.31 34.31 -12.83
CA ALA A 39 -29.68 34.75 -13.05
C ALA A 39 -30.71 34.05 -12.14
N HIS A 40 -30.34 32.92 -11.52
CA HIS A 40 -31.18 32.14 -10.60
C HIS A 40 -30.48 31.96 -9.24
N ASP A 41 -30.27 33.06 -8.54
CA ASP A 41 -29.47 33.15 -7.31
C ASP A 41 -29.91 32.17 -6.21
N GLU A 42 -31.22 31.95 -6.03
CA GLU A 42 -31.74 31.00 -5.04
C GLU A 42 -31.34 29.55 -5.34
N ARG A 43 -31.45 29.14 -6.61
CA ARG A 43 -31.08 27.79 -7.07
C ARG A 43 -29.58 27.55 -6.90
N MET A 44 -28.77 28.57 -7.20
CA MET A 44 -27.32 28.52 -7.02
C MET A 44 -26.95 28.39 -5.54
N ARG A 45 -27.55 29.19 -4.65
CA ARG A 45 -27.33 29.10 -3.20
C ARG A 45 -27.72 27.73 -2.63
N ASN A 46 -28.85 27.18 -3.08
CA ASN A 46 -29.29 25.85 -2.65
C ASN A 46 -28.31 24.76 -3.13
N THR A 47 -27.87 24.82 -4.39
CA THR A 47 -26.88 23.89 -4.95
C THR A 47 -25.57 23.91 -4.17
N ILE A 48 -25.04 25.10 -3.86
CA ILE A 48 -23.82 25.27 -3.05
C ILE A 48 -24.04 24.70 -1.63
N THR A 49 -25.21 24.91 -1.04
CA THR A 49 -25.53 24.41 0.30
C THR A 49 -25.60 22.88 0.32
N TYR A 50 -26.27 22.27 -0.66
CA TYR A 50 -26.32 20.82 -0.80
C TYR A 50 -24.94 20.22 -1.06
N TYR A 51 -24.12 20.88 -1.88
CA TYR A 51 -22.75 20.44 -2.13
C TYR A 51 -21.90 20.51 -0.86
N LYS A 52 -21.98 21.62 -0.08
CA LYS A 52 -21.32 21.72 1.23
C LYS A 52 -21.78 20.62 2.18
N ASN A 53 -23.08 20.31 2.22
CA ASN A 53 -23.60 19.22 3.04
C ASN A 53 -23.02 17.86 2.61
N CYS A 54 -22.97 17.57 1.30
CA CYS A 54 -22.32 16.36 0.78
C CYS A 54 -20.85 16.31 1.21
N LEU A 55 -20.11 17.42 1.07
CA LEU A 55 -18.71 17.50 1.49
C LEU A 55 -18.53 17.33 3.01
N ARG A 56 -19.45 17.81 3.85
CA ARG A 56 -19.42 17.49 5.30
C ARG A 56 -19.61 16.00 5.53
N VAL A 57 -20.57 15.38 4.85
CA VAL A 57 -20.81 13.94 4.96
C VAL A 57 -19.58 13.13 4.51
N VAL A 58 -18.91 13.58 3.45
CA VAL A 58 -17.74 12.90 2.85
C VAL A 58 -16.44 13.15 3.63
N LEU A 59 -16.21 14.37 4.14
CA LEU A 59 -14.91 14.81 4.65
C LEU A 59 -14.87 15.00 6.18
N ASP A 60 -15.99 15.24 6.85
CA ASP A 60 -16.03 15.41 8.33
C ASP A 60 -16.23 14.09 9.07
N ASN A 61 -16.82 13.10 8.40
CA ASN A 61 -16.88 11.74 8.92
C ASN A 61 -15.60 11.00 8.53
N THR A 62 -15.04 10.19 9.44
CA THR A 62 -13.84 9.40 9.19
C THR A 62 -13.95 8.64 7.85
N PRO A 63 -12.97 8.76 6.93
CA PRO A 63 -13.07 8.22 5.58
C PRO A 63 -13.12 6.68 5.52
N ILE A 64 -12.99 6.00 6.66
CA ILE A 64 -13.20 4.56 6.81
C ILE A 64 -14.56 4.26 7.45
N VAL A 65 -15.61 5.00 7.11
CA VAL A 65 -16.96 4.44 7.18
C VAL A 65 -17.23 3.76 5.83
N PRO A 66 -17.34 2.42 5.80
CA PRO A 66 -17.81 1.72 4.62
C PRO A 66 -19.10 2.39 4.13
N GLN A 67 -19.10 2.90 2.90
CA GLN A 67 -20.21 3.72 2.42
C GLN A 67 -21.43 2.80 2.25
N THR A 68 -22.27 2.82 3.28
CA THR A 68 -23.43 1.94 3.40
C THR A 68 -24.58 2.60 2.64
N SER A 69 -24.90 2.10 1.46
CA SER A 69 -26.12 2.50 0.76
C SER A 69 -27.30 1.76 1.37
N LYS A 70 -28.26 2.50 1.93
CA LYS A 70 -29.56 1.95 2.33
C LYS A 70 -30.49 2.07 1.12
N THR A 71 -30.74 0.98 0.42
CA THR A 71 -31.80 0.96 -0.59
C THR A 71 -33.15 0.88 0.13
N PRO A 72 -34.22 1.56 -0.34
CA PRO A 72 -35.52 1.56 0.35
C PRO A 72 -36.17 0.17 0.53
N LYS A 73 -35.64 -0.86 -0.14
CA LYS A 73 -36.20 -2.22 -0.19
C LYS A 73 -35.16 -3.34 0.01
N GLY A 74 -33.95 -3.04 0.48
CA GLY A 74 -32.87 -4.04 0.59
C GLY A 74 -31.95 -3.82 1.79
N PRO A 75 -31.15 -4.84 2.17
CA PRO A 75 -30.19 -4.72 3.27
C PRO A 75 -29.13 -3.65 2.95
N PRO A 76 -28.53 -3.03 3.98
CA PRO A 76 -27.46 -2.05 3.82
C PRO A 76 -26.29 -2.66 3.01
N LEU A 77 -25.98 -2.05 1.86
CA LEU A 77 -24.90 -2.51 0.98
C LEU A 77 -23.69 -1.60 1.15
N THR A 78 -22.59 -2.20 1.59
CA THR A 78 -21.31 -1.57 1.84
C THR A 78 -20.33 -1.92 0.71
N SER A 79 -19.79 -0.92 0.00
CA SER A 79 -18.87 -1.12 -1.14
C SER A 79 -17.55 -0.37 -1.00
N LEU A 80 -16.47 -0.93 -1.57
CA LEU A 80 -15.15 -0.28 -1.78
C LEU A 80 -15.11 0.56 -3.07
N THR A 81 -16.11 0.38 -3.94
CA THR A 81 -16.36 1.31 -5.05
C THR A 81 -17.00 2.58 -4.50
N PRO A 82 -16.73 3.76 -5.10
CA PRO A 82 -17.31 5.00 -4.61
C PRO A 82 -18.84 4.92 -4.70
N ASN A 83 -19.49 5.45 -3.67
CA ASN A 83 -20.90 5.76 -3.77
C ASN A 83 -21.08 7.18 -4.30
N TYR A 84 -22.25 7.42 -4.84
CA TYR A 84 -22.63 8.66 -5.49
C TYR A 84 -23.78 9.25 -4.67
N LEU A 85 -23.48 10.31 -3.93
CA LEU A 85 -24.46 11.07 -3.16
C LEU A 85 -25.20 11.98 -4.14
N CYS A 86 -26.51 11.85 -4.26
CA CYS A 86 -27.28 12.73 -5.13
C CYS A 86 -27.19 14.18 -4.61
N LEU A 87 -26.85 15.13 -5.49
CA LEU A 87 -26.79 16.54 -5.10
C LEU A 87 -28.19 17.14 -4.85
N GLN A 88 -29.23 16.49 -5.37
CA GLN A 88 -30.59 17.02 -5.47
C GLN A 88 -31.58 16.33 -4.50
N CYS A 89 -31.15 15.27 -3.81
CA CYS A 89 -31.95 14.59 -2.78
C CYS A 89 -31.05 13.79 -1.82
N GLU A 90 -31.65 13.19 -0.78
CA GLU A 90 -30.92 12.46 0.26
C GLU A 90 -30.44 11.05 -0.15
N ARG A 91 -30.64 10.66 -1.43
CA ARG A 91 -30.31 9.30 -1.89
C ARG A 91 -28.81 9.16 -2.16
N THR A 92 -28.23 8.15 -1.54
CA THR A 92 -26.88 7.63 -1.86
C THR A 92 -27.02 6.38 -2.71
N ALA A 93 -26.38 6.35 -3.87
CA ALA A 93 -26.47 5.26 -4.83
C ALA A 93 -25.09 4.66 -5.13
N THR A 94 -25.05 3.40 -5.56
CA THR A 94 -23.82 2.77 -6.06
C THR A 94 -23.46 3.32 -7.44
N ALA A 95 -22.27 2.96 -7.95
CA ALA A 95 -21.86 3.31 -9.32
C ALA A 95 -22.85 2.83 -10.40
N GLN A 96 -23.56 1.72 -10.19
CA GLN A 96 -24.56 1.21 -11.14
C GLN A 96 -25.94 1.81 -10.90
N ASP A 97 -26.30 2.08 -9.65
CA ASP A 97 -27.65 2.54 -9.29
C ASP A 97 -27.85 4.05 -9.46
N HIS A 98 -26.79 4.85 -9.45
CA HIS A 98 -26.94 6.30 -9.66
C HIS A 98 -27.48 6.59 -11.06
N VAL A 99 -27.11 5.79 -12.06
CA VAL A 99 -27.61 5.94 -13.44
C VAL A 99 -29.12 5.68 -13.48
N LYS A 100 -29.58 4.61 -12.83
CA LYS A 100 -31.02 4.26 -12.72
C LYS A 100 -31.79 5.32 -11.97
N HIS A 101 -31.28 5.77 -10.82
CA HIS A 101 -31.90 6.84 -10.04
C HIS A 101 -32.08 8.11 -10.86
N GLY A 102 -31.06 8.54 -11.60
CA GLY A 102 -31.17 9.75 -12.40
C GLY A 102 -32.11 9.61 -13.60
N GLN A 103 -32.31 8.41 -14.12
CA GLN A 103 -33.34 8.15 -15.15
C GLN A 103 -34.76 8.21 -14.56
N GLU A 104 -34.96 7.70 -13.34
CA GLU A 104 -36.27 7.69 -12.66
C GLU A 104 -36.69 9.07 -12.14
N THR A 105 -35.77 9.84 -11.55
CA THR A 105 -36.09 11.09 -10.84
C THR A 105 -35.60 12.35 -11.55
N SER A 106 -34.96 12.21 -12.71
CA SER A 106 -34.29 13.31 -13.43
C SER A 106 -33.22 14.05 -12.59
N HIS A 107 -32.65 13.41 -11.58
CA HIS A 107 -31.48 13.92 -10.85
C HIS A 107 -30.21 13.54 -11.60
N ARG A 108 -29.41 14.53 -12.02
CA ARG A 108 -28.30 14.33 -12.96
C ARG A 108 -26.92 14.64 -12.36
N PHE A 109 -26.87 15.12 -11.11
CA PHE A 109 -25.63 15.50 -10.44
C PHE A 109 -25.40 14.71 -9.16
N TYR A 110 -24.18 14.23 -9.00
CA TYR A 110 -23.78 13.35 -7.91
C TYR A 110 -22.42 13.75 -7.35
N VAL A 111 -22.21 13.58 -6.06
CA VAL A 111 -20.92 13.79 -5.38
C VAL A 111 -20.31 12.44 -5.06
N GLU A 112 -19.10 12.18 -5.56
CA GLU A 112 -18.38 10.94 -5.31
C GLU A 112 -17.92 10.89 -3.84
N SER A 113 -18.23 9.79 -3.16
CA SER A 113 -18.03 9.62 -1.73
C SER A 113 -16.57 9.55 -1.26
N ARG A 114 -15.59 9.47 -2.18
CA ARG A 114 -14.17 9.35 -1.82
C ARG A 114 -13.42 10.67 -1.91
N THR A 115 -13.63 11.39 -3.00
CA THR A 115 -12.90 12.62 -3.30
C THR A 115 -13.75 13.87 -3.09
N GLY A 116 -15.06 13.70 -2.94
CA GLY A 116 -16.03 14.80 -3.00
C GLY A 116 -16.19 15.38 -4.40
N ALA A 117 -15.65 14.74 -5.45
CA ALA A 117 -15.73 15.25 -6.81
C ALA A 117 -17.16 15.20 -7.35
N LEU A 118 -17.55 16.22 -8.12
CA LEU A 118 -18.86 16.30 -8.73
C LEU A 118 -18.89 15.50 -10.03
N PHE A 119 -19.86 14.61 -10.18
CA PHE A 119 -20.13 13.82 -11.37
C PHE A 119 -21.43 14.27 -12.04
N CYS A 120 -21.39 14.43 -13.36
CA CYS A 120 -22.56 14.75 -14.17
C CYS A 120 -22.95 13.55 -15.04
N GLN A 121 -24.14 13.01 -14.78
CA GLN A 121 -24.65 11.86 -15.51
C GLN A 121 -24.92 12.16 -16.99
N MET A 122 -25.29 13.40 -17.34
CA MET A 122 -25.52 13.78 -18.75
C MET A 122 -24.22 13.82 -19.56
N CYS A 123 -23.11 14.22 -18.93
CA CYS A 123 -21.79 14.17 -19.55
C CYS A 123 -21.15 12.78 -19.43
N SER A 124 -21.64 11.94 -18.50
CA SER A 124 -20.96 10.72 -18.06
C SER A 124 -19.51 10.97 -17.63
N ASP A 125 -19.25 12.13 -17.01
CA ASP A 125 -17.90 12.58 -16.63
C ASP A 125 -17.93 13.44 -15.36
N PHE A 126 -16.77 13.59 -14.74
CA PHE A 126 -16.56 14.50 -13.62
C PHE A 126 -16.52 15.96 -14.09
N VAL A 127 -17.10 16.83 -13.27
CA VAL A 127 -17.27 18.25 -13.55
C VAL A 127 -16.40 19.06 -12.61
N TRP A 128 -15.43 19.75 -13.18
CA TRP A 128 -14.51 20.63 -12.46
C TRP A 128 -14.96 22.08 -12.58
N ASP A 129 -16.04 22.43 -11.88
CA ASP A 129 -16.51 23.81 -11.83
C ASP A 129 -15.68 24.63 -10.81
N PRO A 130 -15.11 25.78 -11.18
CA PRO A 130 -14.25 26.56 -10.28
C PRO A 130 -14.91 26.90 -8.94
N THR A 131 -16.22 27.18 -8.92
CA THR A 131 -16.96 27.58 -7.71
C THR A 131 -17.06 26.44 -6.70
N LEU A 132 -17.37 25.24 -7.19
CA LEU A 132 -17.54 24.06 -6.34
C LEU A 132 -16.18 23.44 -6.00
N GLU A 133 -15.21 23.55 -6.91
CA GLU A 133 -13.86 23.04 -6.70
C GLU A 133 -13.11 23.83 -5.61
N GLU A 134 -13.24 25.16 -5.60
CA GLU A 134 -12.67 26.00 -4.53
C GLU A 134 -13.20 25.58 -3.14
N LEU A 135 -14.50 25.27 -3.04
CA LEU A 135 -15.12 24.81 -1.79
C LEU A 135 -14.59 23.43 -1.37
N ARG A 136 -14.39 22.53 -2.32
CA ARG A 136 -13.88 21.17 -2.09
C ARG A 136 -12.44 21.20 -1.61
N VAL A 137 -11.56 21.89 -2.34
CA VAL A 137 -10.14 22.03 -1.98
C VAL A 137 -9.97 22.74 -0.65
N ARG A 138 -10.75 23.80 -0.38
CA ARG A 138 -10.71 24.51 0.90
C ARG A 138 -11.13 23.61 2.07
N LYS A 139 -12.19 22.81 1.90
CA LYS A 139 -12.66 21.89 2.93
C LYS A 139 -11.65 20.79 3.21
N ILE A 140 -11.01 20.24 2.17
CA ILE A 140 -9.93 19.25 2.30
C ILE A 140 -8.72 19.85 3.02
N GLY A 141 -8.27 21.04 2.62
CA GLY A 141 -7.06 21.65 3.15
C GLY A 141 -7.20 22.25 4.56
N THR A 142 -8.40 22.74 4.92
CA THR A 142 -8.60 23.48 6.18
C THR A 142 -9.60 22.85 7.15
N GLY A 143 -10.29 21.77 6.76
CA GLY A 143 -11.37 21.15 7.54
C GLY A 143 -12.61 22.04 7.69
N SER A 144 -12.61 23.25 7.12
CA SER A 144 -13.67 24.24 7.26
C SER A 144 -13.99 24.90 5.92
N PHE A 145 -15.17 25.50 5.84
CA PHE A 145 -15.52 26.41 4.74
C PHE A 145 -15.23 27.87 5.11
N SER A 146 -14.74 28.14 6.34
CA SER A 146 -14.43 29.47 6.87
C SER A 146 -12.98 29.88 6.57
N SER A 147 -12.74 31.19 6.48
CA SER A 147 -11.42 31.80 6.21
C SER A 147 -10.53 31.98 7.44
N ARG A 148 -10.98 31.63 8.65
CA ARG A 148 -10.20 31.78 9.89
C ARG A 148 -9.75 30.43 10.47
N LYS A 149 -8.43 30.26 10.62
CA LYS A 149 -7.78 29.11 11.27
C LYS A 149 -8.09 29.07 12.78
N ARG A 150 -8.48 27.92 13.32
CA ARG A 150 -8.21 27.54 14.72
C ARG A 150 -7.75 26.09 14.80
N LYS A 151 -6.80 25.90 15.73
CA LYS A 151 -6.17 24.66 16.20
C LYS A 151 -7.20 23.72 16.82
N HIS A 152 -7.03 22.42 16.57
CA HIS A 152 -7.76 21.34 17.23
C HIS A 152 -6.75 20.28 17.68
N ASP A 153 -5.95 20.63 18.67
CA ASP A 153 -5.38 19.66 19.61
C ASP A 153 -6.45 19.43 20.70
N GLU A 154 -6.46 18.24 21.29
CA GLU A 154 -7.40 17.71 22.28
C GLU A 154 -8.54 16.86 21.70
N LEU A 155 -8.18 15.68 21.21
CA LEU A 155 -8.93 14.43 21.41
C LEU A 155 -7.95 13.29 21.11
N PHE A 156 -7.63 12.49 22.14
CA PHE A 156 -6.75 11.31 22.14
C PHE A 156 -5.25 11.54 22.39
N THR A 157 -4.90 11.77 23.66
CA THR A 157 -3.60 11.36 24.22
C THR A 157 -3.72 9.99 24.85
N ASP A 158 -3.16 8.96 24.19
CA ASP A 158 -2.09 8.16 24.77
C ASP A 158 -1.28 7.48 23.65
N ALA A 159 0.04 7.55 23.81
CA ALA A 159 1.03 7.43 22.75
C ALA A 159 1.24 6.00 22.22
N THR A 160 1.59 5.92 20.92
CA THR A 160 2.06 4.75 20.14
C THR A 160 1.05 3.93 19.34
N LYS A 161 -0.06 4.53 18.90
CA LYS A 161 -0.69 4.10 17.64
C LYS A 161 -0.37 5.11 16.54
N GLU A 162 0.10 4.55 15.43
CA GLU A 162 0.44 5.19 14.18
C GLU A 162 -0.60 6.24 13.80
N ASP A 163 -0.12 7.39 13.29
CA ASP A 163 -0.97 8.49 12.86
C ASP A 163 -2.00 7.96 11.85
N PRO A 164 -3.31 7.89 12.16
CA PRO A 164 -4.31 7.43 11.20
C PRO A 164 -4.32 8.29 9.93
N ARG A 165 -3.77 9.51 10.00
CA ARG A 165 -3.51 10.33 8.81
C ARG A 165 -2.47 9.70 7.90
N PHE A 166 -1.41 9.08 8.42
CA PHE A 166 -0.36 8.45 7.60
C PHE A 166 -0.98 7.50 6.58
N ILE A 167 -1.87 6.62 7.03
CA ILE A 167 -2.45 5.62 6.15
C ILE A 167 -3.54 6.24 5.29
N SER A 168 -4.37 7.14 5.81
CA SER A 168 -5.34 7.85 4.96
C SER A 168 -4.67 8.64 3.83
N THR A 169 -3.59 9.37 4.13
CA THR A 169 -2.77 10.12 3.17
C THR A 169 -2.07 9.17 2.20
N ASN A 170 -1.56 8.04 2.70
CA ASN A 170 -0.75 7.12 1.91
C ASN A 170 -1.51 5.94 1.28
N THR A 171 -2.85 5.88 1.38
CA THR A 171 -3.68 4.87 0.70
C THR A 171 -4.68 5.45 -0.29
N MET A 172 -4.76 6.78 -0.42
CA MET A 172 -5.60 7.40 -1.46
C MET A 172 -5.19 6.91 -2.85
N SER A 173 -6.19 6.68 -3.71
CA SER A 173 -5.96 6.37 -5.12
C SER A 173 -5.29 7.57 -5.78
N ALA A 174 -4.17 7.32 -6.47
CA ALA A 174 -3.51 8.36 -7.25
C ALA A 174 -4.50 8.92 -8.30
N PRO A 175 -4.62 10.25 -8.44
CA PRO A 175 -5.47 10.89 -9.43
C PRO A 175 -4.88 10.86 -10.85
N CYS A 176 -3.63 10.39 -11.02
CA CYS A 176 -2.98 10.25 -12.32
C CYS A 176 -3.47 8.99 -13.05
N ARG A 177 -3.70 9.09 -14.37
CA ARG A 177 -4.09 7.94 -15.22
C ARG A 177 -3.00 6.87 -15.32
N ALA A 178 -1.73 7.21 -15.10
CA ALA A 178 -0.65 6.24 -15.12
C ALA A 178 -0.80 5.25 -13.94
N SER A 179 -1.10 4.00 -14.26
CA SER A 179 -1.37 2.93 -13.28
C SER A 179 -0.10 2.30 -12.69
N GLY A 180 1.09 2.73 -13.14
CA GLY A 180 2.38 2.15 -12.76
C GLY A 180 2.63 0.75 -13.32
N VAL A 181 1.77 0.23 -14.20
CA VAL A 181 1.92 -1.11 -14.78
C VAL A 181 3.02 -1.08 -15.84
N ARG A 182 4.24 -1.40 -15.43
CA ARG A 182 5.43 -1.38 -16.31
C ARG A 182 6.45 -2.42 -15.87
N GLY A 183 7.12 -3.06 -16.83
CA GLY A 183 8.15 -4.08 -16.54
C GLY A 183 9.51 -3.46 -16.22
N ILE A 184 10.43 -4.22 -15.63
CA ILE A 184 11.81 -3.78 -15.36
C ILE A 184 12.77 -4.70 -16.12
N TYR A 185 13.70 -4.14 -16.90
CA TYR A 185 14.65 -4.95 -17.66
C TYR A 185 15.55 -5.79 -16.75
N ASN A 186 15.85 -7.00 -17.20
CA ASN A 186 16.87 -7.84 -16.57
C ASN A 186 18.24 -7.39 -17.06
N MET A 187 19.14 -7.06 -16.12
CA MET A 187 20.49 -6.59 -16.42
C MET A 187 21.55 -7.67 -16.16
N GLY A 188 21.17 -8.94 -16.24
CA GLY A 188 22.03 -10.10 -16.03
C GLY A 188 21.32 -11.13 -15.17
N ALA A 189 21.50 -11.02 -13.85
CA ALA A 189 20.86 -11.86 -12.85
C ALA A 189 19.99 -11.03 -11.88
N THR A 190 19.36 -9.96 -12.36
CA THR A 190 18.66 -8.98 -11.50
C THR A 190 17.18 -9.33 -11.24
N CYS A 191 16.72 -10.53 -11.62
CA CYS A 191 15.32 -10.92 -11.47
C CYS A 191 14.88 -10.92 -9.99
N TYR A 192 15.75 -11.29 -9.05
CA TYR A 192 15.49 -11.22 -7.61
C TYR A 192 15.26 -9.78 -7.12
N MET A 193 15.93 -8.78 -7.73
CA MET A 193 15.69 -7.36 -7.44
C MET A 193 14.37 -6.91 -8.05
N ASN A 194 14.15 -7.25 -9.33
CA ASN A 194 12.99 -6.81 -10.10
C ASN A 194 11.68 -7.20 -9.41
N VAL A 195 11.55 -8.42 -8.88
CA VAL A 195 10.32 -8.85 -8.20
C VAL A 195 10.03 -8.09 -6.91
N ILE A 196 11.06 -7.69 -6.16
CA ILE A 196 10.91 -6.87 -4.95
C ILE A 196 10.56 -5.43 -5.32
N LEU A 197 11.25 -4.85 -6.30
CA LEU A 197 10.95 -3.51 -6.80
C LEU A 197 9.52 -3.41 -7.33
N GLN A 198 9.04 -4.41 -8.09
CA GLN A 198 7.65 -4.49 -8.54
C GLN A 198 6.66 -4.57 -7.38
N SER A 199 7.01 -5.29 -6.31
CA SER A 199 6.18 -5.37 -5.10
C SER A 199 6.13 -4.01 -4.37
N PHE A 200 7.23 -3.25 -4.41
CA PHE A 200 7.33 -1.92 -3.78
C PHE A 200 6.60 -0.84 -4.57
N VAL A 201 6.77 -0.80 -5.90
CA VAL A 201 6.11 0.17 -6.79
C VAL A 201 4.60 0.10 -6.69
N HIS A 202 4.06 -1.11 -6.53
CA HIS A 202 2.63 -1.34 -6.39
C HIS A 202 2.15 -1.31 -4.94
N ASN A 203 3.05 -1.07 -3.97
CA ASN A 203 2.67 -0.83 -2.60
C ASN A 203 2.11 0.60 -2.45
N PRO A 204 0.84 0.78 -2.01
CA PRO A 204 0.24 2.10 -1.92
C PRO A 204 0.97 3.02 -0.93
N LEU A 205 1.46 2.48 0.18
CA LEU A 205 2.11 3.28 1.22
C LEU A 205 3.44 3.86 0.74
N LEU A 206 4.26 3.03 0.10
CA LEU A 206 5.52 3.49 -0.49
C LEU A 206 5.28 4.44 -1.66
N ARG A 207 4.33 4.11 -2.55
CA ARG A 207 3.97 4.97 -3.69
C ARG A 207 3.60 6.37 -3.23
N ASN A 208 2.68 6.47 -2.27
CA ASN A 208 2.19 7.77 -1.83
C ASN A 208 3.26 8.53 -1.00
N PHE A 209 4.16 7.81 -0.32
CA PHE A 209 5.32 8.43 0.32
C PHE A 209 6.24 9.11 -0.70
N TYR A 210 6.67 8.40 -1.75
CA TYR A 210 7.57 8.97 -2.76
C TYR A 210 6.88 10.04 -3.62
N LEU A 211 5.67 9.78 -4.11
CA LEU A 211 4.91 10.77 -4.89
C LEU A 211 4.39 11.97 -4.07
N GLY A 212 4.50 11.89 -2.74
CA GLY A 212 4.10 12.94 -1.79
C GLY A 212 5.26 13.73 -1.22
N ASP A 213 6.41 13.76 -1.91
CA ASP A 213 7.65 14.42 -1.46
C ASP A 213 8.17 13.90 -0.11
N GLY A 214 7.93 12.62 0.22
CA GLY A 214 8.38 12.00 1.47
C GLY A 214 9.90 11.85 1.57
N HIS A 215 10.58 11.70 0.43
CA HIS A 215 12.03 11.83 0.30
C HIS A 215 12.34 12.85 -0.78
N GLN A 216 12.94 13.99 -0.40
CA GLN A 216 13.21 15.08 -1.34
C GLN A 216 14.61 14.94 -1.92
N ALA A 217 14.71 14.46 -3.16
CA ALA A 217 15.99 14.28 -3.84
C ALA A 217 16.79 15.59 -3.96
N SER A 218 16.13 16.75 -4.04
CA SER A 218 16.75 18.08 -4.07
C SER A 218 17.46 18.47 -2.77
N GLU A 219 17.02 17.93 -1.64
CA GLU A 219 17.59 18.20 -0.32
C GLU A 219 18.52 17.07 0.16
N CYS A 220 18.71 16.05 -0.67
CA CYS A 220 19.51 14.88 -0.33
C CYS A 220 20.99 15.08 -0.70
N GLU A 221 21.86 15.11 0.32
CA GLU A 221 23.32 15.26 0.13
C GLU A 221 24.03 13.92 -0.14
N GLN A 222 23.34 12.79 0.02
CA GLN A 222 23.94 11.47 -0.13
C GLN A 222 24.15 11.11 -1.60
N LYS A 223 25.42 10.95 -2.01
CA LYS A 223 25.78 10.42 -3.33
C LYS A 223 25.27 8.99 -3.50
N ASN A 224 24.66 8.71 -4.65
CA ASN A 224 24.06 7.41 -4.98
C ASN A 224 23.04 6.94 -3.93
N CYS A 225 22.21 7.87 -3.44
CA CYS A 225 21.17 7.57 -2.47
C CYS A 225 20.12 6.60 -3.03
N MET A 226 19.93 5.47 -2.33
CA MET A 226 18.91 4.48 -2.70
C MET A 226 17.50 5.07 -2.68
N SER A 227 17.19 5.96 -1.73
CA SER A 227 15.87 6.58 -1.64
C SER A 227 15.61 7.58 -2.77
N CYS A 228 16.63 8.31 -3.25
CA CYS A 228 16.51 9.12 -4.48
C CYS A 228 16.25 8.23 -5.71
N ALA A 229 16.95 7.10 -5.84
CA ALA A 229 16.74 6.18 -6.94
C ALA A 229 15.33 5.55 -6.93
N MET A 230 14.79 5.29 -5.73
CA MET A 230 13.40 4.87 -5.58
C MET A 230 12.43 6.00 -5.96
N ASP A 231 12.65 7.23 -5.48
CA ASP A 231 11.85 8.40 -5.83
C ASP A 231 11.76 8.60 -7.35
N ASP A 232 12.91 8.60 -8.04
CA ASP A 232 13.01 8.65 -9.50
C ASP A 232 12.19 7.53 -10.17
N MET A 233 12.29 6.30 -9.64
CA MET A 233 11.53 5.16 -10.17
C MET A 233 10.01 5.36 -10.00
N PHE A 234 9.56 5.80 -8.83
CA PHE A 234 8.14 6.06 -8.60
C PHE A 234 7.62 7.18 -9.51
N GLN A 235 8.37 8.28 -9.65
CA GLN A 235 7.99 9.36 -10.56
C GLN A 235 7.93 8.88 -12.02
N ASP A 236 8.92 8.10 -12.48
CA ASP A 236 8.96 7.59 -13.86
C ASP A 236 7.82 6.59 -14.16
N PHE A 237 7.45 5.75 -13.19
CA PHE A 237 6.34 4.79 -13.34
C PHE A 237 4.96 5.45 -13.34
N TYR A 238 4.78 6.55 -12.60
CA TYR A 238 3.47 7.19 -12.37
C TYR A 238 3.31 8.55 -13.07
N SER A 239 4.32 9.05 -13.79
CA SER A 239 4.23 10.31 -14.54
C SER A 239 3.52 10.15 -15.89
N GLN A 240 3.82 9.10 -16.65
CA GLN A 240 3.28 8.87 -17.99
C GLN A 240 3.00 7.37 -18.21
N GLU A 241 2.06 7.07 -19.11
CA GLU A 241 1.80 5.69 -19.54
C GLU A 241 2.88 5.24 -20.53
N ILE A 242 3.97 4.68 -20.00
CA ILE A 242 5.07 4.12 -20.78
C ILE A 242 5.02 2.60 -20.68
N THR A 243 4.94 1.93 -21.83
CA THR A 243 4.87 0.45 -21.91
C THR A 243 6.23 -0.22 -22.11
N THR A 244 7.29 0.54 -22.41
CA THR A 244 8.64 -0.01 -22.51
C THR A 244 9.17 -0.38 -21.12
N GLY A 245 10.10 -1.34 -21.03
CA GLY A 245 10.69 -1.67 -19.74
C GLY A 245 11.41 -0.48 -19.08
N TYR A 246 11.43 -0.45 -17.76
CA TYR A 246 12.25 0.47 -16.97
C TYR A 246 13.65 -0.10 -16.77
N SER A 247 14.65 0.78 -16.77
CA SER A 247 16.04 0.45 -16.51
C SER A 247 16.40 0.89 -15.11
N ALA A 248 16.44 -0.04 -14.14
CA ALA A 248 16.75 0.23 -12.74
C ALA A 248 18.27 0.46 -12.49
N SER A 249 18.95 1.17 -13.38
CA SER A 249 20.41 1.38 -13.33
C SER A 249 20.85 2.17 -12.10
N ASN A 250 20.07 3.17 -11.68
CA ASN A 250 20.39 3.97 -10.49
C ASN A 250 20.27 3.13 -9.22
N ILE A 251 19.23 2.29 -9.11
CA ILE A 251 19.04 1.36 -7.99
C ILE A 251 20.18 0.33 -7.96
N LEU A 252 20.54 -0.23 -9.11
CA LEU A 252 21.65 -1.18 -9.21
C LEU A 252 22.98 -0.53 -8.81
N ALA A 253 23.26 0.69 -9.27
CA ALA A 253 24.45 1.44 -8.89
C ALA A 253 24.48 1.75 -7.39
N SER A 254 23.36 2.20 -6.81
CA SER A 254 23.22 2.42 -5.36
C SER A 254 23.44 1.14 -4.56
N PHE A 255 22.92 0.01 -5.05
CA PHE A 255 23.13 -1.31 -4.44
C PHE A 255 24.60 -1.71 -4.44
N TRP A 256 25.27 -1.61 -5.59
CA TRP A 256 26.67 -1.99 -5.77
C TRP A 256 27.65 -1.10 -5.02
N LEU A 257 27.33 0.18 -4.86
CA LEU A 257 28.17 1.16 -4.18
C LEU A 257 27.82 1.28 -2.68
N SER A 258 26.86 0.51 -2.19
CA SER A 258 26.51 0.51 -0.76
C SER A 258 27.70 0.02 0.06
N LYS A 259 28.08 0.80 1.07
CA LYS A 259 29.24 0.52 1.94
C LYS A 259 28.94 -0.51 3.04
N ARG A 260 27.79 -1.19 2.95
CA ARG A 260 27.36 -2.12 3.98
C ARG A 260 28.01 -3.49 3.78
N LYS A 261 29.02 -3.74 4.60
CA LYS A 261 29.77 -5.01 4.65
C LYS A 261 28.91 -6.27 4.72
N ALA A 262 27.75 -6.20 5.37
CA ALA A 262 26.83 -7.34 5.49
C ALA A 262 26.23 -7.81 4.15
N TYR A 263 26.25 -6.95 3.13
CA TYR A 263 25.60 -7.18 1.84
C TYR A 263 26.56 -7.02 0.66
N GLU A 264 27.87 -6.84 0.91
CA GLU A 264 28.90 -6.80 -0.14
C GLU A 264 28.91 -8.09 -0.97
N GLU A 265 28.56 -9.24 -0.36
CA GLU A 265 28.44 -10.52 -1.06
C GLU A 265 27.23 -10.58 -2.00
N LEU A 266 26.16 -9.83 -1.71
CA LEU A 266 24.98 -9.73 -2.57
C LEU A 266 25.23 -8.83 -3.79
N ALA A 267 26.16 -7.87 -3.69
CA ALA A 267 26.56 -6.97 -4.78
C ALA A 267 27.45 -7.69 -5.81
N SER A 268 26.94 -8.79 -6.38
CA SER A 268 27.61 -9.60 -7.39
C SER A 268 26.73 -9.77 -8.62
N ASN A 269 27.33 -10.14 -9.76
CA ASN A 269 26.61 -10.49 -10.99
C ASN A 269 26.00 -11.90 -10.94
N LYS A 270 25.65 -12.40 -9.75
CA LYS A 270 25.15 -13.76 -9.53
C LYS A 270 23.69 -13.73 -9.11
N GLU A 271 23.03 -14.86 -9.26
CA GLU A 271 21.69 -15.08 -8.71
C GLU A 271 21.75 -15.04 -7.17
N GLN A 272 20.77 -14.39 -6.55
CA GLN A 272 20.69 -14.16 -5.10
C GLN A 272 19.26 -14.38 -4.61
N ASP A 273 19.07 -14.48 -3.29
CA ASP A 273 17.76 -14.64 -2.68
C ASP A 273 16.97 -13.31 -2.66
N ALA A 274 15.72 -13.34 -3.14
CA ALA A 274 14.87 -12.16 -3.19
C ALA A 274 14.48 -11.64 -1.79
N HIS A 275 14.41 -12.51 -0.78
CA HIS A 275 14.15 -12.14 0.61
C HIS A 275 15.34 -11.38 1.22
N GLU A 276 16.57 -11.82 0.96
CA GLU A 276 17.78 -11.12 1.42
C GLU A 276 17.89 -9.73 0.79
N PHE A 277 17.56 -9.61 -0.50
CA PHE A 277 17.48 -8.30 -1.15
C PHE A 277 16.36 -7.42 -0.58
N PHE A 278 15.20 -8.00 -0.26
CA PHE A 278 14.13 -7.27 0.43
C PHE A 278 14.61 -6.70 1.77
N GLN A 279 15.26 -7.51 2.61
CA GLN A 279 15.81 -7.07 3.90
C GLN A 279 16.86 -5.97 3.72
N PHE A 280 17.80 -6.15 2.78
CA PHE A 280 18.79 -5.15 2.42
C PHE A 280 18.12 -3.81 2.05
N LEU A 281 17.17 -3.85 1.11
CA LEU A 281 16.52 -2.64 0.59
C LEU A 281 15.75 -1.92 1.70
N THR A 282 15.02 -2.65 2.54
CA THR A 282 14.30 -2.05 3.67
C THR A 282 15.24 -1.43 4.69
N GLU A 283 16.37 -2.07 5.00
CA GLU A 283 17.33 -1.53 5.97
C GLU A 283 18.04 -0.28 5.40
N GLU A 284 18.38 -0.26 4.11
CA GLU A 284 18.95 0.94 3.45
C GLU A 284 17.95 2.10 3.48
N LEU A 285 16.69 1.84 3.13
CA LEU A 285 15.64 2.84 3.14
C LEU A 285 15.28 3.31 4.54
N HIS A 286 15.42 2.45 5.55
CA HIS A 286 15.24 2.81 6.96
C HIS A 286 16.25 3.89 7.35
N GLU A 287 17.54 3.62 7.20
CA GLU A 287 18.61 4.55 7.61
C GLU A 287 18.54 5.88 6.85
N ILE A 288 18.27 5.85 5.54
CA ILE A 288 18.22 7.07 4.72
C ILE A 288 17.03 7.96 5.13
N ASN A 289 15.87 7.37 5.45
CA ASN A 289 14.65 8.11 5.73
C ASN A 289 14.41 8.34 7.23
N GLY A 290 15.48 8.63 8.00
CA GLY A 290 15.38 8.98 9.41
C GLY A 290 15.29 7.79 10.37
N GLY A 291 15.77 6.62 9.94
CA GLY A 291 16.28 5.61 10.84
C GLY A 291 17.52 6.15 11.52
N SER A 292 17.48 6.25 12.84
CA SER A 292 18.45 6.92 13.71
C SER A 292 19.88 7.08 13.18
N ARG A 293 20.15 8.15 12.43
CA ARG A 293 21.39 8.91 12.60
C ARG A 293 21.17 9.93 13.70
N ALA A 294 21.64 9.60 14.89
CA ALA A 294 22.13 10.64 15.79
C ALA A 294 23.29 11.34 15.07
N SER A 295 23.05 12.51 14.49
CA SER A 295 24.05 13.58 14.44
C SER A 295 24.37 13.96 15.90
N ASP A 296 25.59 14.08 16.41
CA ASP A 296 26.94 13.99 15.87
C ASP A 296 27.90 13.93 17.12
N PRO A 297 29.25 14.05 17.03
CA PRO A 297 30.22 13.37 17.90
C PRO A 297 30.62 14.11 19.18
N GLU A 298 31.39 13.39 20.01
CA GLU A 298 32.11 13.83 21.22
C GLU A 298 31.28 14.14 22.48
N ASP A 299 31.09 13.13 23.34
CA ASP A 299 31.50 13.32 24.73
C ASP A 299 32.00 12.00 25.33
N SER A 300 33.23 12.07 25.83
CA SER A 300 33.96 11.01 26.50
C SER A 300 33.23 10.54 27.75
N SER A 301 32.66 9.33 27.71
CA SER A 301 32.24 8.60 28.91
C SER A 301 32.21 7.09 28.66
N PRO A 302 33.03 6.29 29.35
CA PRO A 302 33.06 4.84 29.16
C PRO A 302 32.00 4.20 30.04
N ASN A 303 30.81 3.94 29.50
CA ASN A 303 29.91 2.94 30.12
C ASN A 303 28.95 2.33 29.09
N PRO A 304 29.10 1.04 28.72
CA PRO A 304 28.22 0.37 27.79
C PRO A 304 27.09 -0.31 28.56
N LYS A 305 25.97 0.39 28.81
CA LYS A 305 24.77 -0.26 29.34
C LYS A 305 23.48 0.26 28.68
N ARG A 306 22.90 -0.64 27.89
CA ARG A 306 21.47 -0.76 27.51
C ARG A 306 20.91 0.29 26.53
N SER A 307 20.97 -0.10 25.26
CA SER A 307 20.06 0.19 24.14
C SER A 307 18.94 1.20 24.38
N LYS A 308 19.17 2.45 23.95
CA LYS A 308 18.14 3.44 23.59
C LYS A 308 17.45 3.06 22.27
N MET A 309 16.68 1.97 22.23
CA MET A 309 15.98 1.49 21.02
C MET A 309 14.47 1.35 21.24
N ASP A 310 13.84 2.31 21.94
CA ASP A 310 12.38 2.31 22.16
C ASP A 310 11.73 3.70 22.00
N GLN A 311 12.39 4.64 21.32
CA GLN A 311 11.70 5.79 20.71
C GLN A 311 11.30 5.38 19.30
N GLY A 312 10.00 5.16 19.08
CA GLY A 312 9.45 4.63 17.84
C GLY A 312 9.95 5.38 16.61
N CYS A 313 10.74 4.69 15.77
CA CYS A 313 11.23 5.24 14.52
C CYS A 313 10.06 5.60 13.61
N LYS A 314 10.12 6.80 13.01
CA LYS A 314 9.07 7.33 12.12
C LYS A 314 9.43 7.20 10.64
N CYS A 315 10.45 6.42 10.29
CA CYS A 315 10.79 6.21 8.89
C CYS A 315 9.68 5.45 8.16
N ILE A 316 9.63 5.62 6.84
CA ILE A 316 8.65 4.95 5.97
C ILE A 316 8.66 3.43 6.13
N VAL A 317 9.84 2.84 6.33
CA VAL A 317 10.00 1.39 6.45
C VAL A 317 9.36 0.86 7.74
N HIS A 318 9.66 1.48 8.88
CA HIS A 318 9.08 1.09 10.17
C HIS A 318 7.56 1.29 10.20
N GLN A 319 7.05 2.34 9.56
CA GLN A 319 5.61 2.58 9.44
C GLN A 319 4.91 1.62 8.48
N THR A 320 5.65 1.02 7.54
CA THR A 320 5.06 0.16 6.50
C THR A 320 5.15 -1.31 6.87
N PHE A 321 6.34 -1.82 7.20
CA PHE A 321 6.63 -3.25 7.26
C PHE A 321 6.87 -3.80 8.68
N TYR A 322 7.15 -2.95 9.68
CA TYR A 322 7.55 -3.44 10.99
C TYR A 322 6.37 -3.76 11.90
N GLY A 323 6.37 -4.97 12.45
CA GLY A 323 5.49 -5.39 13.54
C GLY A 323 6.26 -5.68 14.82
N LYS A 324 5.54 -6.10 15.87
CA LYS A 324 6.13 -6.57 17.14
C LYS A 324 5.62 -7.96 17.46
N LEU A 325 6.53 -8.90 17.64
CA LEU A 325 6.28 -10.25 18.11
C LEU A 325 6.46 -10.29 19.63
N GLN A 326 5.66 -11.10 20.31
CA GLN A 326 5.75 -11.37 21.73
C GLN A 326 6.00 -12.87 21.93
N SER A 327 7.13 -13.19 22.56
CA SER A 327 7.47 -14.54 22.99
C SER A 327 7.18 -14.70 24.47
N THR A 328 6.31 -15.63 24.82
CA THR A 328 5.96 -15.94 26.20
C THR A 328 6.46 -17.33 26.57
N ILE A 329 7.31 -17.40 27.60
CA ILE A 329 7.85 -18.64 28.16
C ILE A 329 7.14 -18.89 29.49
N THR A 330 6.51 -20.06 29.62
CA THR A 330 5.79 -20.47 30.83
C THR A 330 6.42 -21.72 31.42
N CYS A 331 6.92 -21.62 32.65
CA CYS A 331 7.43 -22.76 33.40
C CYS A 331 6.29 -23.75 33.66
N GLN A 332 6.51 -25.04 33.40
CA GLN A 332 5.47 -26.07 33.60
C GLN A 332 5.36 -26.55 35.06
N ASN A 333 6.33 -26.23 35.91
CA ASN A 333 6.33 -26.61 37.32
C ASN A 333 5.70 -25.53 38.21
N CYS A 334 6.27 -24.31 38.22
CA CYS A 334 5.78 -23.22 39.08
C CYS A 334 4.80 -22.24 38.40
N GLY A 335 4.63 -22.33 37.08
CA GLY A 335 3.75 -21.43 36.32
C GLY A 335 4.31 -20.03 36.07
N ASP A 336 5.56 -19.74 36.45
CA ASP A 336 6.20 -18.45 36.19
C ASP A 336 6.23 -18.11 34.68
N VAL A 337 6.00 -16.84 34.36
CA VAL A 337 5.82 -16.37 32.97
C VAL A 337 6.83 -15.27 32.66
N ASN A 338 7.71 -15.54 31.69
CA ASN A 338 8.63 -14.56 31.14
C ASN A 338 8.17 -14.14 29.74
N THR A 339 8.12 -12.83 29.47
CA THR A 339 7.68 -12.30 28.18
C THR A 339 8.73 -11.38 27.59
N SER A 340 9.17 -11.66 26.36
CA SER A 340 10.03 -10.78 25.55
C SER A 340 9.26 -10.25 24.34
N VAL A 341 9.62 -9.04 23.89
CA VAL A 341 9.02 -8.39 22.73
C VAL A 341 10.13 -8.00 21.77
N GLU A 342 10.00 -8.40 20.52
CA GLU A 342 10.98 -8.18 19.46
C GLU A 342 10.27 -7.63 18.22
N SER A 343 10.91 -6.70 17.51
CA SER A 343 10.40 -6.20 16.24
C SER A 343 10.66 -7.20 15.12
N PHE A 344 9.76 -7.29 14.14
CA PHE A 344 9.95 -8.10 12.95
C PHE A 344 9.62 -7.31 11.68
N LEU A 345 10.33 -7.60 10.59
CA LEU A 345 10.06 -7.07 9.25
C LEU A 345 9.16 -8.01 8.43
N ASP A 346 9.33 -9.32 8.63
CA ASP A 346 8.58 -10.36 7.95
C ASP A 346 8.31 -11.55 8.88
N LEU A 347 7.36 -12.40 8.49
CA LEU A 347 7.07 -13.66 9.16
C LEU A 347 7.60 -14.82 8.30
N SER A 348 8.63 -15.50 8.78
CA SER A 348 9.27 -16.59 8.05
C SER A 348 8.74 -17.96 8.51
N LEU A 349 7.92 -18.62 7.70
CA LEU A 349 7.23 -19.87 8.04
C LEU A 349 7.99 -21.11 7.55
N GLY A 350 8.36 -22.00 8.48
CA GLY A 350 9.09 -23.24 8.21
C GLY A 350 8.21 -24.36 7.65
N LEU A 351 8.33 -24.67 6.36
CA LEU A 351 7.50 -25.71 5.72
C LEU A 351 7.92 -27.14 6.11
N ASP A 352 9.19 -27.36 6.45
CA ASP A 352 9.74 -28.68 6.76
C ASP A 352 9.24 -29.22 8.12
N VAL A 353 9.07 -28.34 9.10
CA VAL A 353 8.52 -28.67 10.43
C VAL A 353 7.09 -29.18 10.31
N ILE A 354 6.29 -28.54 9.47
CA ILE A 354 4.88 -28.89 9.24
C ILE A 354 4.79 -30.26 8.56
N GLN A 355 5.65 -30.54 7.57
CA GLN A 355 5.68 -31.84 6.91
C GLN A 355 6.05 -32.97 7.87
N LYS A 356 7.09 -32.79 8.70
CA LYS A 356 7.55 -33.79 9.67
C LYS A 356 6.48 -34.10 10.72
N LYS A 357 5.75 -33.09 11.21
CA LYS A 357 4.64 -33.23 12.17
C LYS A 357 3.38 -33.85 11.53
N SER A 358 3.19 -33.72 10.21
CA SER A 358 2.01 -34.21 9.48
C SER A 358 2.02 -35.69 9.06
N LYS A 359 2.94 -36.53 9.58
CA LYS A 359 3.06 -37.96 9.22
C LYS A 359 1.78 -38.81 9.44
N LEU A 360 0.71 -38.24 10.00
CA LEU A 360 -0.66 -38.76 9.88
C LEU A 360 -1.53 -37.81 9.03
N LYS A 361 -1.94 -38.28 7.84
CA LYS A 361 -3.03 -37.74 6.97
C LYS A 361 -2.72 -36.53 6.08
N ALA A 362 -1.98 -36.72 4.99
CA ALA A 362 -2.16 -35.90 3.79
C ALA A 362 -1.98 -36.75 2.52
N ALA A 363 -3.06 -37.37 2.06
CA ALA A 363 -3.13 -38.06 0.77
C ALA A 363 -3.14 -37.09 -0.44
N THR A 364 -2.92 -35.79 -0.24
CA THR A 364 -3.10 -34.75 -1.28
C THR A 364 -1.98 -33.70 -1.37
N GLY A 365 -0.86 -33.83 -0.64
CA GLY A 365 0.35 -33.03 -0.89
C GLY A 365 0.24 -31.49 -0.80
N THR A 366 -0.88 -30.95 -0.32
CA THR A 366 -1.18 -29.51 -0.29
C THR A 366 -1.35 -29.02 1.15
N ILE A 367 -0.71 -27.91 1.49
CA ILE A 367 -0.76 -27.27 2.82
C ILE A 367 -1.45 -25.91 2.66
N SER A 368 -2.14 -25.39 3.68
CA SER A 368 -2.67 -24.02 3.67
C SER A 368 -1.78 -23.07 4.46
N LEU A 369 -1.72 -21.81 4.04
CA LEU A 369 -1.01 -20.75 4.76
C LEU A 369 -1.54 -20.61 6.19
N GLN A 370 -2.86 -20.73 6.37
CA GLN A 370 -3.47 -20.72 7.69
C GLN A 370 -2.92 -21.83 8.59
N ARG A 371 -2.75 -23.05 8.06
CA ARG A 371 -2.13 -24.14 8.81
C ARG A 371 -0.68 -23.81 9.18
N CYS A 372 0.08 -23.17 8.30
CA CYS A 372 1.44 -22.73 8.63
C CYS A 372 1.45 -21.72 9.79
N LEU A 373 0.53 -20.77 9.80
CA LEU A 373 0.39 -19.78 10.88
C LEU A 373 -0.10 -20.42 12.19
N ASP A 374 -1.02 -21.38 12.12
CA ASP A 374 -1.53 -22.10 13.29
C ASP A 374 -0.42 -22.91 13.98
N GLU A 375 0.42 -23.59 13.21
CA GLU A 375 1.55 -24.36 13.73
C GLU A 375 2.58 -23.47 14.43
N GLU A 376 2.83 -22.27 13.90
CA GLU A 376 3.85 -21.35 14.41
C GLU A 376 3.37 -20.52 15.62
N TYR A 377 2.15 -20.00 15.58
CA TYR A 377 1.66 -19.00 16.55
C TYR A 377 0.61 -19.50 17.53
N ILE A 378 -0.10 -20.60 17.22
CA ILE A 378 -1.11 -21.13 18.15
C ILE A 378 -0.49 -22.20 19.05
N ARG A 379 0.33 -23.10 18.49
CA ARG A 379 0.86 -24.24 19.24
C ARG A 379 2.08 -23.86 20.09
N PRO A 380 2.03 -24.01 21.42
CA PRO A 380 3.22 -23.85 22.26
C PRO A 380 4.23 -24.95 21.98
N GLU A 381 5.51 -24.59 21.92
CA GLU A 381 6.61 -25.54 21.76
C GLU A 381 7.36 -25.71 23.08
N ARG A 382 7.91 -26.91 23.31
CA ARG A 382 8.81 -27.13 24.45
C ARG A 382 10.10 -26.38 24.18
N CYS A 383 10.61 -25.67 25.17
CA CYS A 383 11.88 -24.97 25.08
C CYS A 383 12.77 -25.30 26.27
N GLU A 384 14.08 -25.32 26.02
CA GLU A 384 15.08 -25.37 27.07
C GLU A 384 15.13 -24.01 27.77
N TYR A 385 14.70 -23.97 29.02
CA TYR A 385 14.68 -22.76 29.84
C TYR A 385 14.93 -23.12 31.30
N SER A 386 15.91 -22.50 31.93
CA SER A 386 16.15 -22.67 33.37
C SER A 386 15.28 -21.68 34.14
N CYS A 387 14.28 -22.18 34.86
CA CYS A 387 13.41 -21.33 35.66
C CYS A 387 14.14 -20.79 36.90
N ASN A 388 14.18 -19.47 37.07
CA ASN A 388 14.84 -18.81 38.20
C ASN A 388 14.20 -19.11 39.57
N GLN A 389 12.97 -19.66 39.60
CA GLN A 389 12.21 -19.93 40.83
C GLN A 389 12.28 -21.38 41.29
N CYS A 390 12.47 -22.34 40.37
CA CYS A 390 12.37 -23.76 40.68
C CYS A 390 13.41 -24.64 39.95
N ASP A 391 14.38 -24.03 39.27
CA ASP A 391 15.50 -24.66 38.54
C ASP A 391 15.10 -25.78 37.55
N THR A 392 13.82 -25.83 37.20
CA THR A 392 13.27 -26.81 36.26
C THR A 392 13.56 -26.35 34.83
N SER A 393 13.95 -27.31 33.98
CA SER A 393 14.20 -27.10 32.54
C SER A 393 12.94 -27.23 31.67
N GLU A 394 11.82 -27.66 32.24
CA GLU A 394 10.54 -27.84 31.55
C GLU A 394 9.77 -26.52 31.42
N ALA A 395 9.83 -25.91 30.23
CA ALA A 395 9.02 -24.76 29.89
C ALA A 395 8.37 -24.89 28.51
N LYS A 396 7.29 -24.13 28.32
CA LYS A 396 6.64 -23.95 27.01
C LYS A 396 6.85 -22.53 26.53
N LYS A 397 7.37 -22.38 25.32
CA LYS A 397 7.45 -21.12 24.58
C LYS A 397 6.24 -21.01 23.65
N GLN A 398 5.61 -19.86 23.63
CA GLN A 398 4.53 -19.55 22.70
C GLN A 398 4.75 -18.17 22.09
N LEU A 399 4.65 -18.10 20.77
CA LEU A 399 4.73 -16.84 20.03
C LEU A 399 3.33 -16.25 19.85
N SER A 400 3.24 -14.92 19.82
CA SER A 400 2.02 -14.20 19.47
C SER A 400 2.39 -12.84 18.89
N ILE A 401 1.52 -12.29 18.04
CA ILE A 401 1.74 -10.97 17.46
C ILE A 401 1.21 -9.90 18.42
N LYS A 402 2.08 -9.01 18.88
CA LYS A 402 1.72 -7.87 19.74
C LYS A 402 1.30 -6.65 18.93
N SER A 403 2.00 -6.40 17.83
CA SER A 403 1.67 -5.36 16.86
C SER A 403 1.81 -5.89 15.44
N LEU A 404 0.80 -5.63 14.64
CA LEU A 404 0.71 -6.02 13.24
C LEU A 404 1.21 -4.86 12.35
N PRO A 405 2.01 -5.11 11.30
CA PRO A 405 2.46 -4.06 10.37
C PRO A 405 1.37 -3.68 9.38
N ASN A 406 1.44 -2.50 8.76
CA ASN A 406 0.49 -2.12 7.70
C ASN A 406 0.63 -2.96 6.43
N VAL A 407 1.84 -3.46 6.17
CA VAL A 407 2.17 -4.39 5.10
C VAL A 407 2.87 -5.59 5.71
N LEU A 408 2.19 -6.72 5.70
CA LEU A 408 2.71 -7.97 6.20
C LEU A 408 3.45 -8.71 5.07
N CYS A 409 4.76 -8.86 5.21
CA CYS A 409 5.55 -9.76 4.40
C CYS A 409 5.59 -11.15 5.06
N ILE A 410 5.25 -12.20 4.30
CA ILE A 410 5.37 -13.59 4.75
C ILE A 410 6.33 -14.32 3.81
N GLN A 411 7.39 -14.86 4.37
CA GLN A 411 8.32 -15.74 3.67
C GLN A 411 7.95 -17.20 3.92
N LEU A 412 7.78 -17.97 2.85
CA LEU A 412 7.70 -19.43 2.94
C LEU A 412 9.11 -19.99 2.79
N LYS A 413 9.68 -20.58 3.86
CA LYS A 413 11.04 -21.14 3.85
C LYS A 413 11.08 -22.40 2.97
N ARG A 414 11.30 -22.19 1.67
CA ARG A 414 11.35 -23.24 0.65
C ARG A 414 12.71 -23.89 0.48
N PHE A 415 13.74 -23.39 1.15
CA PHE A 415 15.08 -23.93 1.07
C PHE A 415 15.45 -24.52 2.43
N LYS A 416 15.96 -25.76 2.42
CA LYS A 416 16.45 -26.44 3.62
C LYS A 416 17.81 -27.04 3.35
N GLN A 417 18.66 -27.05 4.36
CA GLN A 417 19.91 -27.79 4.35
C GLN A 417 19.72 -29.07 5.16
N ASP A 418 20.09 -30.22 4.60
CA ASP A 418 20.09 -31.47 5.35
C ASP A 418 21.28 -31.50 6.35
N PRO A 419 21.28 -32.40 7.34
CA PRO A 419 22.39 -32.50 8.31
C PRO A 419 23.75 -32.86 7.68
N ARG A 420 23.78 -33.26 6.41
CA ARG A 420 24.99 -33.55 5.64
C ARG A 420 25.45 -32.34 4.81
N GLY A 421 24.79 -31.19 4.97
CA GLY A 421 25.10 -29.95 4.27
C GLY A 421 24.45 -29.80 2.90
N LEU A 422 23.67 -30.77 2.42
CA LEU A 422 23.04 -30.73 1.10
C LEU A 422 21.77 -29.89 1.13
N ALA A 423 21.75 -28.82 0.35
CA ALA A 423 20.58 -27.97 0.19
C ALA A 423 19.53 -28.66 -0.71
N SER A 424 18.24 -28.54 -0.37
CA SER A 424 17.13 -28.97 -1.22
C SER A 424 15.96 -27.96 -1.21
N LYS A 425 15.27 -27.83 -2.35
CA LYS A 425 14.05 -27.02 -2.48
C LYS A 425 12.82 -27.80 -2.03
N ILE A 426 11.87 -27.12 -1.38
CA ILE A 426 10.58 -27.65 -0.94
C ILE A 426 9.52 -27.17 -1.94
N ASP A 427 9.16 -28.05 -2.86
CA ASP A 427 8.18 -27.78 -3.93
C ASP A 427 6.72 -28.05 -3.50
N THR A 428 6.46 -28.14 -2.19
CA THR A 428 5.11 -28.36 -1.67
C THR A 428 4.22 -27.17 -1.97
N THR A 429 3.05 -27.45 -2.53
CA THR A 429 2.03 -26.44 -2.81
C THR A 429 1.46 -25.92 -1.49
N VAL A 430 1.52 -24.60 -1.32
CA VAL A 430 0.91 -23.89 -0.19
C VAL A 430 -0.21 -23.03 -0.76
N THR A 431 -1.45 -23.33 -0.35
CA THR A 431 -2.62 -22.51 -0.70
C THR A 431 -2.67 -21.29 0.20
N PHE A 432 -2.84 -20.10 -0.38
CA PHE A 432 -2.93 -18.84 0.33
C PHE A 432 -4.17 -18.06 -0.12
N PRO A 433 -4.87 -17.37 0.79
CA PRO A 433 -6.11 -16.68 0.44
C PRO A 433 -5.85 -15.29 -0.16
N LEU A 434 -6.82 -14.72 -0.88
CA LEU A 434 -6.78 -13.31 -1.25
C LEU A 434 -6.96 -12.38 -0.05
N GLN A 435 -7.62 -12.87 1.01
CA GLN A 435 -7.88 -12.14 2.24
C GLN A 435 -7.37 -12.96 3.43
N LEU A 436 -6.51 -12.38 4.25
CA LEU A 436 -5.87 -13.06 5.38
C LEU A 436 -6.33 -12.44 6.70
N HIS A 437 -6.83 -13.26 7.61
CA HIS A 437 -7.24 -12.84 8.95
C HIS A 437 -6.16 -13.16 9.97
N MET A 438 -5.54 -12.13 10.53
CA MET A 438 -4.43 -12.28 11.48
C MET A 438 -4.85 -12.21 12.95
N LEU A 439 -6.11 -11.84 13.24
CA LEU A 439 -6.60 -11.70 14.62
C LEU A 439 -6.28 -12.90 15.52
N PRO A 440 -6.50 -14.17 15.11
CA PRO A 440 -6.26 -15.35 15.96
C PRO A 440 -4.81 -15.48 16.46
N TYR A 441 -3.86 -14.89 15.73
CA TYR A 441 -2.43 -14.96 16.04
C TYR A 441 -1.95 -13.81 16.91
N THR A 442 -2.83 -12.87 17.24
CA THR A 442 -2.51 -11.72 18.11
C THR A 442 -2.74 -12.03 19.58
N ASN A 443 -2.01 -11.32 20.46
CA ASN A 443 -2.26 -11.41 21.91
C ASN A 443 -3.66 -10.90 22.31
N ARG A 444 -4.30 -10.05 21.50
CA ARG A 444 -5.65 -9.49 21.73
C ARG A 444 -6.78 -10.49 21.52
N ALA A 445 -6.54 -11.60 20.80
CA ALA A 445 -7.53 -12.65 20.63
C ALA A 445 -7.72 -13.52 21.89
N ARG A 446 -6.76 -13.49 22.83
CA ARG A 446 -6.82 -14.31 24.04
C ARG A 446 -7.76 -13.69 25.06
N GLY A 447 -8.95 -14.27 25.22
CA GLY A 447 -9.94 -13.88 26.23
C GLY A 447 -11.07 -12.97 25.74
N VAL A 448 -11.14 -12.65 24.44
CA VAL A 448 -12.23 -11.87 23.85
C VAL A 448 -13.08 -12.78 22.96
N ASP A 449 -14.38 -12.77 23.18
CA ASP A 449 -15.34 -13.44 22.29
C ASP A 449 -15.32 -12.71 20.94
N THR A 450 -14.66 -13.30 19.94
CA THR A 450 -14.40 -12.68 18.62
C THR A 450 -15.67 -12.26 17.89
N LYS A 451 -16.82 -12.83 18.27
CA LYS A 451 -18.15 -12.46 17.77
C LYS A 451 -18.62 -11.07 18.20
N ASN A 452 -18.06 -10.50 19.27
CA ASN A 452 -18.53 -9.24 19.86
C ASN A 452 -17.67 -8.02 19.48
N ASN A 453 -16.57 -8.17 18.75
CA ASN A 453 -15.70 -7.05 18.37
C ASN A 453 -15.33 -7.07 16.88
N PHE A 454 -16.32 -6.75 16.04
CA PHE A 454 -16.18 -6.67 14.59
C PHE A 454 -15.11 -5.68 14.12
N GLU A 455 -14.91 -4.57 14.84
CA GLU A 455 -13.90 -3.57 14.51
C GLU A 455 -12.47 -4.09 14.68
N LEU A 456 -12.23 -4.83 15.77
CA LEU A 456 -10.94 -5.47 16.01
C LEU A 456 -10.62 -6.54 14.95
N ALA A 457 -11.59 -7.37 14.59
CA ALA A 457 -11.42 -8.36 13.52
C ALA A 457 -11.12 -7.71 12.16
N ARG A 458 -11.80 -6.60 11.85
CA ARG A 458 -11.56 -5.82 10.63
C ARG A 458 -10.15 -5.22 10.60
N SER A 459 -9.67 -4.69 11.72
CA SER A 459 -8.33 -4.12 11.88
C SER A 459 -7.16 -5.13 11.81
N CYS A 460 -7.46 -6.42 11.72
CA CYS A 460 -6.46 -7.48 11.56
C CYS A 460 -6.65 -8.26 10.27
N THR A 461 -7.41 -7.71 9.32
CA THR A 461 -7.69 -8.34 8.03
C THR A 461 -6.85 -7.67 6.94
N TYR A 462 -6.21 -8.49 6.12
CA TYR A 462 -5.31 -8.05 5.05
C TYR A 462 -5.77 -8.54 3.68
N ASP A 463 -5.45 -7.77 2.66
CA ASP A 463 -5.58 -8.12 1.25
C ASP A 463 -4.24 -8.53 0.66
N LEU A 464 -4.22 -9.60 -0.12
CA LEU A 464 -3.06 -9.98 -0.91
C LEU A 464 -2.81 -8.92 -1.99
N GLN A 465 -1.61 -8.33 -1.95
CA GLN A 465 -1.18 -7.27 -2.85
C GLN A 465 -0.18 -7.79 -3.89
N SER A 466 0.83 -8.55 -3.45
CA SER A 466 1.84 -9.13 -4.34
C SER A 466 2.25 -10.54 -3.92
N VAL A 467 2.60 -11.36 -4.91
CA VAL A 467 3.13 -12.72 -4.75
C VAL A 467 4.44 -12.80 -5.52
N VAL A 468 5.52 -13.20 -4.85
CA VAL A 468 6.80 -13.51 -5.50
C VAL A 468 6.92 -15.01 -5.60
N VAL A 469 7.31 -15.50 -6.78
CA VAL A 469 7.44 -16.92 -7.11
C VAL A 469 8.85 -17.19 -7.57
N HIS A 470 9.43 -18.28 -7.06
CA HIS A 470 10.73 -18.76 -7.49
C HIS A 470 10.58 -20.01 -8.37
N VAL A 471 10.89 -19.87 -9.66
CA VAL A 471 10.87 -20.95 -10.65
C VAL A 471 12.30 -21.50 -10.80
N GLY A 472 12.47 -22.82 -10.80
CA GLY A 472 13.79 -23.45 -10.89
C GLY A 472 14.22 -24.16 -9.62
N ASN A 473 15.51 -24.51 -9.54
CA ASN A 473 16.11 -25.28 -8.46
C ASN A 473 16.94 -24.36 -7.53
N LEU A 474 17.77 -24.92 -6.65
CA LEU A 474 18.58 -24.14 -5.70
C LEU A 474 19.80 -23.44 -6.32
N GLU A 475 20.36 -24.01 -7.37
CA GLU A 475 21.60 -23.53 -7.99
C GLU A 475 21.32 -22.56 -9.13
N THR A 476 20.18 -22.74 -9.80
CA THR A 476 19.69 -21.86 -10.86
C THR A 476 18.19 -21.66 -10.76
N GLY A 477 17.77 -20.41 -10.86
CA GLY A 477 16.36 -20.05 -10.75
C GLY A 477 16.01 -18.72 -11.37
N HIS A 478 14.71 -18.46 -11.42
CA HIS A 478 14.15 -17.24 -11.95
C HIS A 478 12.99 -16.77 -11.09
N TYR A 479 13.03 -15.50 -10.73
CA TYR A 479 11.98 -14.86 -9.95
C TYR A 479 10.96 -14.18 -10.85
N VAL A 480 9.69 -14.42 -10.55
CA VAL A 480 8.55 -13.74 -11.19
C VAL A 480 7.64 -13.20 -10.10
N SER A 481 7.04 -12.03 -10.29
CA SER A 481 6.05 -11.50 -9.36
C SER A 481 4.68 -11.35 -9.99
N TYR A 482 3.66 -11.41 -9.15
CA TYR A 482 2.28 -11.09 -9.47
C TYR A 482 1.86 -9.95 -8.55
N SER A 483 1.42 -8.81 -9.08
CA SER A 483 0.94 -7.68 -8.28
C SER A 483 -0.47 -7.26 -8.69
N ARG A 484 -1.27 -6.86 -7.70
CA ARG A 484 -2.62 -6.36 -7.88
C ARG A 484 -2.60 -4.86 -8.17
N VAL A 485 -3.15 -4.43 -9.30
CA VAL A 485 -3.34 -3.01 -9.63
C VAL A 485 -4.83 -2.76 -9.85
N GLY A 486 -5.42 -1.98 -8.96
CA GLY A 486 -6.87 -1.87 -8.86
C GLY A 486 -7.52 -3.23 -8.61
N ASN A 487 -8.38 -3.67 -9.54
CA ASN A 487 -9.08 -4.95 -9.46
C ASN A 487 -8.47 -6.06 -10.31
N GLN A 488 -7.35 -5.78 -10.99
CA GLN A 488 -6.70 -6.69 -11.93
C GLN A 488 -5.37 -7.17 -11.37
N TRP A 489 -4.96 -8.36 -11.80
CA TRP A 489 -3.66 -8.94 -11.47
C TRP A 489 -2.78 -8.91 -12.70
N PHE A 490 -1.51 -8.57 -12.48
CA PHE A 490 -0.50 -8.53 -13.53
C PHE A 490 0.67 -9.42 -13.11
N LYS A 491 1.16 -10.21 -14.06
CA LYS A 491 2.39 -10.99 -13.95
C LYS A 491 3.53 -10.16 -14.51
N PHE A 492 4.55 -9.94 -13.70
CA PHE A 492 5.77 -9.24 -14.03
C PHE A 492 6.90 -10.26 -14.14
N ASN A 493 7.31 -10.52 -15.37
CA ASN A 493 8.48 -11.33 -15.68
C ASN A 493 9.54 -10.40 -16.31
N ASP A 494 10.34 -9.78 -15.45
CA ASP A 494 11.23 -8.68 -15.82
C ASP A 494 10.48 -7.59 -16.61
N HIS A 495 10.87 -7.35 -17.85
CA HIS A 495 10.27 -6.33 -18.72
C HIS A 495 8.92 -6.78 -19.31
N ASN A 496 8.63 -8.08 -19.29
CA ASN A 496 7.41 -8.63 -19.85
C ASN A 496 6.28 -8.62 -18.82
N VAL A 497 5.27 -7.78 -19.08
CA VAL A 497 4.10 -7.64 -18.22
C VAL A 497 2.87 -8.20 -18.92
N THR A 498 2.17 -9.11 -18.26
CA THR A 498 0.97 -9.77 -18.81
C THR A 498 -0.16 -9.77 -17.78
N LEU A 499 -1.41 -9.74 -18.25
CA LEU A 499 -2.56 -9.88 -17.37
C LEU A 499 -2.60 -11.31 -16.80
N ALA A 500 -2.90 -11.44 -15.51
CA ALA A 500 -3.07 -12.71 -14.83
C ALA A 500 -4.49 -12.83 -14.25
N SER A 501 -5.02 -14.04 -14.24
CA SER A 501 -6.28 -14.34 -13.55
C SER A 501 -6.04 -14.57 -12.06
N LYS A 502 -7.05 -14.29 -11.22
CA LYS A 502 -6.98 -14.61 -9.77
C LYS A 502 -6.67 -16.10 -9.55
N SER A 503 -7.28 -16.99 -10.33
CA SER A 503 -7.04 -18.42 -10.27
C SER A 503 -5.61 -18.80 -10.63
N GLN A 504 -4.99 -18.12 -11.59
CA GLN A 504 -3.58 -18.34 -11.90
C GLN A 504 -2.71 -17.96 -10.70
N VAL A 505 -2.89 -16.76 -10.15
CA VAL A 505 -2.10 -16.27 -9.01
C VAL A 505 -2.19 -17.22 -7.82
N LEU A 506 -3.39 -17.69 -7.47
CA LEU A 506 -3.62 -18.55 -6.30
C LEU A 506 -3.08 -19.99 -6.45
N ASN A 507 -2.73 -20.42 -7.67
CA ASN A 507 -2.16 -21.74 -7.93
C ASN A 507 -0.62 -21.73 -8.00
N GLU A 508 0.01 -20.57 -7.84
CA GLU A 508 1.46 -20.44 -7.92
C GLU A 508 2.17 -20.93 -6.64
N GLN A 509 3.42 -21.35 -6.79
CA GLN A 509 4.28 -21.73 -5.66
C GLN A 509 4.90 -20.49 -5.01
N ALA A 510 4.11 -19.77 -4.23
CA ALA A 510 4.54 -18.55 -3.56
C ALA A 510 5.81 -18.75 -2.72
N PHE A 511 6.77 -17.85 -2.87
CA PHE A 511 7.99 -17.73 -2.07
C PHE A 511 7.85 -16.60 -1.05
N LEU A 512 7.46 -15.40 -1.51
CA LEU A 512 7.06 -14.27 -0.65
C LEU A 512 5.62 -13.88 -0.93
N LEU A 513 4.89 -13.49 0.12
CA LEU A 513 3.54 -12.96 0.04
C LEU A 513 3.51 -11.59 0.72
N PHE A 514 3.05 -10.58 0.00
CA PHE A 514 2.85 -9.23 0.54
C PHE A 514 1.35 -8.98 0.71
N TYR A 515 0.95 -8.75 1.95
CA TYR A 515 -0.42 -8.49 2.37
C TYR A 515 -0.53 -7.06 2.90
N VAL A 516 -1.53 -6.30 2.48
CA VAL A 516 -1.78 -4.92 2.94
C VAL A 516 -3.02 -4.87 3.80
N ILE A 517 -2.97 -4.17 4.94
CA ILE A 517 -4.10 -4.06 5.87
C ILE A 517 -5.32 -3.42 5.18
N GLN A 518 -6.52 -3.99 5.39
CA GLN A 518 -7.76 -3.49 4.77
C GLN A 518 -8.31 -2.24 5.46
N SER A 519 -8.12 -2.13 6.77
CA SER A 519 -8.69 -1.03 7.56
C SER A 519 -7.90 -0.81 8.83
N LEU A 520 -7.86 0.43 9.26
CA LEU A 520 -7.28 0.82 10.54
C LEU A 520 -8.31 0.72 11.64
N ALA A 521 -7.84 0.32 12.82
CA ALA A 521 -8.57 0.42 14.07
C ALA A 521 -8.67 1.88 14.51
#